data_AF-A0A966MUZ6-F1
#
_entry.id   AF-A0A966MUZ6-F1
#
_cell.length_a   1.000
_cell.length_b   1.000
_cell.length_c   1.000
_cell.angle_alpha   90.00
_cell.angle_beta   90.00
_cell.angle_gamma   90.00
#
_symmetry.space_group_name_H-M   'P 1'
#
loop_
_entity.id
_entity.type
_entity.pdbx_description
1 polymer ?
#
loop_
_entity_poly.entity_id
_entity_poly.type
_entity_poly.pdbx_seq_one_letter_code
_entity_poly.pdbx_strand_id
1 'polypeptide(L)'
;MGISSAAGVDIGTVPDVISPVEFPTSRPSGYEWLPDEEAFDPAVHLELGEPEFSHTLADFGYSPADSEGLATDLAATGPFRILSDRGAAVLLESARRLRVFTRPASTRVENAVRGGCYRSRFLRDLCLSPEVTEAMSRIYGAPVAPHAMPVHLGHMNFEPTHLVDAVDKWHHDTIPLDYVMMVSDPRRLGLGAHEILEMPSREPAGIAHHH
;
A
#
# COMPACT_ATOMS: atom_id res chain seq x y z
N MET A 1 47.60 25.59 -2.76
CA MET A 1 46.68 24.58 -3.33
C MET A 1 45.91 23.99 -2.16
N GLY A 2 44.75 24.54 -1.86
CA GLY A 2 43.86 24.06 -0.79
C GLY A 2 42.74 23.24 -1.43
N ILE A 3 42.61 21.99 -1.00
CA ILE A 3 41.49 21.12 -1.31
C ILE A 3 40.25 21.63 -0.56
N SER A 4 39.22 22.04 -1.31
CA SER A 4 37.93 22.42 -0.75
C SER A 4 37.17 21.13 -0.39
N SER A 5 36.91 20.94 0.89
CA SER A 5 36.01 19.91 1.40
C SER A 5 34.59 20.27 0.98
N ALA A 6 33.92 19.37 0.27
CA ALA A 6 32.49 19.46 0.04
C ALA A 6 31.77 19.45 1.39
N ALA A 7 30.88 20.42 1.60
CA ALA A 7 30.01 20.47 2.75
C ALA A 7 29.02 19.31 2.67
N GLY A 8 29.01 18.45 3.69
CA GLY A 8 27.97 17.45 3.87
C GLY A 8 26.62 18.14 4.04
N VAL A 9 25.61 17.66 3.33
CA VAL A 9 24.22 18.04 3.56
C VAL A 9 23.84 17.52 4.93
N ASP A 10 23.53 18.43 5.84
CA ASP A 10 22.92 18.14 7.14
C ASP A 10 21.50 17.62 6.88
N ILE A 11 21.37 16.30 6.82
CA ILE A 11 20.07 15.61 6.85
C ILE A 11 19.53 15.75 8.27
N GLY A 12 18.83 16.87 8.50
CA GLY A 12 18.27 17.24 9.79
C GLY A 12 17.55 16.10 10.51
N THR A 13 17.52 16.21 11.83
CA THR A 13 16.84 15.30 12.78
C THR A 13 15.52 14.75 12.23
N VAL A 14 15.40 13.42 12.26
CA VAL A 14 14.20 12.66 11.88
C VAL A 14 12.96 13.31 12.49
N PRO A 15 11.95 13.72 11.70
CA PRO A 15 10.73 14.33 12.21
C PRO A 15 9.98 13.37 13.15
N ASP A 16 9.15 13.94 14.04
CA ASP A 16 8.39 13.24 15.08
C ASP A 16 7.77 11.92 14.57
N VAL A 17 8.20 10.81 15.19
CA VAL A 17 7.65 9.48 14.92
C VAL A 17 6.16 9.47 15.30
N ILE A 18 5.30 9.12 14.35
CA ILE A 18 3.88 8.89 14.65
C ILE A 18 3.76 7.52 15.29
N SER A 19 3.36 7.48 16.56
CA SER A 19 3.07 6.22 17.26
C SER A 19 1.85 5.53 16.64
N PRO A 20 1.95 4.26 16.21
CA PRO A 20 0.80 3.52 15.70
C PRO A 20 -0.23 3.28 16.81
N VAL A 21 -1.50 3.18 16.41
CA VAL A 21 -2.54 2.65 17.29
C VAL A 21 -2.30 1.15 17.47
N GLU A 22 -2.29 0.69 18.72
CA GLU A 22 -2.11 -0.73 19.01
C GLU A 22 -3.22 -1.58 18.38
N PHE A 23 -2.84 -2.70 17.77
CA PHE A 23 -3.81 -3.65 17.26
C PHE A 23 -4.57 -4.30 18.43
N PRO A 24 -5.91 -4.41 18.36
CA PRO A 24 -6.71 -4.97 19.46
C PRO A 24 -6.24 -6.35 19.91
N THR A 25 -6.11 -6.52 21.22
CA THR A 25 -5.72 -7.80 21.83
C THR A 25 -6.87 -8.82 21.84
N SER A 26 -8.11 -8.35 21.80
CA SER A 26 -9.31 -9.17 21.64
C SER A 26 -9.72 -9.28 20.17
N ARG A 27 -10.30 -10.43 19.80
CA ARG A 27 -10.83 -10.66 18.45
C ARG A 27 -12.35 -10.72 18.48
N PRO A 28 -13.04 -10.20 17.45
CA PRO A 28 -14.47 -10.43 17.30
C PRO A 28 -14.77 -11.93 17.17
N SER A 29 -15.95 -12.35 17.62
CA SER A 29 -16.42 -13.72 17.41
C SER A 29 -16.47 -14.04 15.91
N GLY A 30 -16.07 -15.27 15.54
CA GLY A 30 -16.00 -15.71 14.14
C GLY A 30 -14.79 -15.21 13.37
N TYR A 31 -13.82 -14.53 14.00
CA TYR A 31 -12.52 -14.15 13.44
C TYR A 31 -11.39 -15.01 14.03
N GLU A 32 -11.46 -16.31 13.76
CA GLU A 32 -10.41 -17.25 14.13
C GLU A 32 -9.16 -17.00 13.28
N TRP A 33 -7.99 -17.23 13.89
CA TRP A 33 -6.74 -17.24 13.15
C TRP A 33 -6.72 -18.38 12.14
N LEU A 34 -6.12 -18.12 10.98
CA LEU A 34 -5.72 -19.16 10.06
C LEU A 34 -4.78 -20.14 10.78
N PRO A 35 -5.09 -21.45 10.82
CA PRO A 35 -4.22 -22.43 11.47
C PRO A 35 -2.90 -22.58 10.71
N ASP A 36 -1.83 -22.98 11.40
CA ASP A 36 -0.54 -23.32 10.75
C ASP A 36 -0.03 -22.25 9.75
N GLU A 37 -0.31 -20.97 10.02
CA GLU A 37 0.22 -19.85 9.26
C GLU A 37 1.65 -19.56 9.71
N GLU A 38 2.56 -19.38 8.75
CA GLU A 38 3.93 -18.97 9.03
C GLU A 38 3.96 -17.61 9.75
N ALA A 39 4.78 -17.52 10.79
CA ALA A 39 4.98 -16.27 11.51
C ALA A 39 5.74 -15.28 10.62
N PHE A 40 5.29 -14.02 10.61
CA PHE A 40 6.02 -12.96 9.93
C PHE A 40 7.35 -12.70 10.64
N ASP A 41 8.41 -12.70 9.84
CA ASP A 41 9.78 -12.36 10.21
C ASP A 41 10.30 -11.35 9.16
N PRO A 42 10.55 -10.09 9.51
CA PRO A 42 10.98 -9.08 8.55
C PRO A 42 12.31 -9.44 7.87
N ALA A 43 13.22 -10.16 8.54
CA ALA A 43 14.51 -10.54 7.97
C ALA A 43 14.40 -11.63 6.89
N VAL A 44 13.31 -12.40 6.90
CA VAL A 44 13.05 -13.46 5.91
C VAL A 44 12.10 -12.97 4.83
N HIS A 45 11.08 -12.20 5.21
CA HIS A 45 9.93 -11.93 4.35
C HIS A 45 9.97 -10.58 3.65
N LEU A 46 10.77 -9.62 4.13
CA LEU A 46 10.91 -8.33 3.49
C LEU A 46 12.12 -8.28 2.56
N GLU A 47 11.97 -7.53 1.48
CA GLU A 47 13.03 -7.14 0.56
C GLU A 47 12.67 -5.75 0.03
N LEU A 48 12.72 -4.78 0.94
CA LEU A 48 12.29 -3.40 0.69
C LEU A 48 13.24 -2.74 -0.33
N GLY A 49 12.69 -2.38 -1.49
CA GLY A 49 13.36 -1.59 -2.52
C GLY A 49 12.86 -0.15 -2.55
N GLU A 50 13.39 0.62 -3.49
CA GLU A 50 13.00 2.01 -3.74
C GLU A 50 12.28 2.12 -5.10
N PRO A 51 11.33 3.06 -5.27
CA PRO A 51 10.69 3.32 -6.55
C PRO A 51 11.69 3.85 -7.58
N GLU A 52 11.54 3.42 -8.84
CA GLU A 52 12.38 3.90 -9.95
C GLU A 52 12.10 5.38 -10.28
N PHE A 53 10.87 5.83 -10.04
CA PHE A 53 10.44 7.21 -10.22
C PHE A 53 9.35 7.59 -9.22
N SER A 54 9.22 8.89 -8.98
CA SER A 54 8.11 9.50 -8.26
C SER A 54 7.56 10.68 -9.06
N HIS A 55 6.27 10.93 -8.90
CA HIS A 55 5.56 12.10 -9.41
C HIS A 55 5.02 12.90 -8.24
N THR A 56 5.14 14.21 -8.35
CA THR A 56 4.56 15.19 -7.43
C THR A 56 3.18 15.62 -7.91
N LEU A 57 2.38 16.22 -7.03
CA LEU A 57 1.11 16.84 -7.39
C LEU A 57 1.30 17.91 -8.49
N ALA A 58 2.42 18.62 -8.51
CA ALA A 58 2.71 19.60 -9.57
C ALA A 58 2.87 18.94 -10.95
N ASP A 59 3.45 17.73 -11.02
CA ASP A 59 3.57 16.96 -12.27
C ASP A 59 2.19 16.59 -12.85
N PHE A 60 1.19 16.48 -11.96
CA PHE A 60 -0.22 16.27 -12.32
C PHE A 60 -1.02 17.57 -12.54
N GLY A 61 -0.37 18.74 -12.50
CA GLY A 61 -0.99 20.04 -12.76
C GLY A 61 -1.71 20.68 -11.57
N TYR A 62 -1.50 20.17 -10.35
CA TYR A 62 -1.99 20.84 -9.14
C TYR A 62 -1.15 22.09 -8.85
N SER A 63 -1.82 23.17 -8.45
CA SER A 63 -1.15 24.41 -8.08
C SER A 63 -0.63 24.35 -6.64
N PRO A 64 0.32 25.21 -6.25
CA PRO A 64 0.76 25.30 -4.85
C PRO A 64 -0.37 25.58 -3.85
N ALA A 65 -1.45 26.24 -4.30
CA ALA A 65 -2.63 26.49 -3.47
C ALA A 65 -3.47 25.22 -3.26
N ASP A 66 -3.46 24.27 -4.20
CA ASP A 66 -4.14 22.98 -4.05
C ASP A 66 -3.40 22.05 -3.07
N SER A 67 -2.08 22.24 -2.93
CA SER A 67 -1.22 21.43 -2.05
C SER A 67 -0.96 22.07 -0.68
N GLU A 68 -1.56 23.23 -0.40
CA GLU A 68 -1.35 23.95 0.87
C GLU A 68 -1.86 23.12 2.06
N GLY A 69 -0.98 22.84 3.02
CA GLY A 69 -1.30 22.09 4.24
C GLY A 69 -1.31 20.57 4.09
N LEU A 70 -0.96 20.02 2.92
CA LEU A 70 -0.74 18.59 2.77
C LEU A 70 0.55 18.14 3.46
N ALA A 71 0.55 16.90 3.95
CA ALA A 71 1.71 16.32 4.63
C ALA A 71 2.87 16.01 3.65
N THR A 72 2.55 15.82 2.38
CA THR A 72 3.48 15.52 1.28
C THR A 72 2.93 16.06 -0.03
N ASP A 73 3.82 16.36 -0.98
CA ASP A 73 3.49 16.68 -2.37
C ASP A 73 3.59 15.46 -3.29
N LEU A 74 3.93 14.27 -2.76
CA LEU A 74 3.94 13.04 -3.54
C LEU A 74 2.54 12.70 -4.04
N ALA A 75 2.42 12.45 -5.34
CA ALA A 75 1.18 12.02 -5.98
C ALA A 75 1.21 10.53 -6.37
N ALA A 76 2.34 10.04 -6.88
CA ALA A 76 2.47 8.65 -7.30
C ALA A 76 3.94 8.20 -7.32
N THR A 77 4.14 6.88 -7.33
CA THR A 77 5.46 6.26 -7.55
C THR A 77 5.37 5.15 -8.58
N GLY A 78 6.50 4.83 -9.21
CA GLY A 78 6.67 3.58 -9.94
C GLY A 78 6.63 2.37 -8.99
N PRO A 79 6.43 1.15 -9.52
CA PRO A 79 6.39 -0.05 -8.69
C PRO A 79 7.76 -0.31 -8.05
N PHE A 80 7.75 -0.79 -6.81
CA PHE A 80 8.95 -1.20 -6.07
C PHE A 80 8.68 -2.47 -5.26
N ARG A 81 9.76 -3.09 -4.78
CA ARG A 81 9.69 -4.35 -4.05
C ARG A 81 9.43 -4.10 -2.56
N ILE A 82 8.55 -4.91 -1.97
CA ILE A 82 8.31 -4.92 -0.51
C ILE A 82 8.67 -6.29 0.07
N LEU A 83 8.18 -7.35 -0.57
CA LEU A 83 8.35 -8.73 -0.09
C LEU A 83 9.49 -9.43 -0.81
N SER A 84 10.20 -10.28 -0.06
CA SER A 84 11.05 -11.32 -0.64
C SER A 84 10.20 -12.36 -1.37
N ASP A 85 10.83 -13.26 -2.13
CA ASP A 85 10.09 -14.36 -2.78
C ASP A 85 9.37 -15.26 -1.77
N ARG A 86 9.95 -15.44 -0.56
CA ARG A 86 9.30 -16.17 0.53
C ARG A 86 8.12 -15.39 1.09
N GLY A 87 8.29 -14.09 1.36
CA GLY A 87 7.22 -13.22 1.83
C GLY A 87 6.03 -13.21 0.88
N ALA A 88 6.29 -13.08 -0.42
CA ALA A 88 5.27 -13.13 -1.46
C ALA A 88 4.55 -14.48 -1.49
N ALA A 89 5.27 -15.59 -1.35
CA ALA A 89 4.68 -16.92 -1.33
C ALA A 89 3.75 -17.13 -0.11
N VAL A 90 4.17 -16.68 1.07
CA VAL A 90 3.35 -16.77 2.30
C VAL A 90 2.12 -15.87 2.18
N LEU A 91 2.28 -14.62 1.72
CA LEU A 91 1.14 -13.71 1.55
C LEU A 91 0.12 -14.24 0.53
N LEU A 92 0.58 -14.82 -0.58
CA LEU A 92 -0.28 -15.43 -1.58
C LEU A 92 -1.07 -16.62 -1.00
N GLU A 93 -0.43 -17.45 -0.18
CA GLU A 93 -1.11 -18.54 0.50
C GLU A 93 -2.14 -18.02 1.53
N SER A 94 -1.77 -17.05 2.36
CA SER A 94 -2.70 -16.38 3.28
C SER A 94 -3.89 -15.78 2.54
N ALA A 95 -3.67 -15.11 1.41
CA ALA A 95 -4.74 -14.54 0.59
C ALA A 95 -5.70 -15.62 0.04
N ARG A 96 -5.17 -16.74 -0.47
CA ARG A 96 -6.00 -17.88 -0.93
C ARG A 96 -6.87 -18.44 0.18
N ARG A 97 -6.31 -18.56 1.39
CA ARG A 97 -7.03 -19.05 2.56
C ARG A 97 -8.05 -18.04 3.08
N LEU A 98 -7.78 -16.74 2.95
CA LEU A 98 -8.72 -15.68 3.30
C LEU A 98 -9.89 -15.54 2.31
N ARG A 99 -9.75 -16.04 1.07
CA ARG A 99 -10.75 -15.91 0.00
C ARG A 99 -12.15 -16.40 0.40
N VAL A 100 -12.25 -17.39 1.30
CA VAL A 100 -13.55 -17.90 1.81
C VAL A 100 -14.34 -16.85 2.62
N PHE A 101 -13.69 -15.79 3.07
CA PHE A 101 -14.30 -14.69 3.82
C PHE A 101 -14.67 -13.49 2.94
N THR A 102 -14.52 -13.61 1.62
CA THR A 102 -14.87 -12.54 0.67
C THR A 102 -16.34 -12.14 0.79
N ARG A 103 -16.59 -10.84 0.75
CA ARG A 103 -17.93 -10.24 0.70
C ARG A 103 -17.88 -9.04 -0.26
N PRO A 104 -19.01 -8.67 -0.87
CA PRO A 104 -19.15 -7.37 -1.52
C PRO A 104 -18.83 -6.25 -0.55
N ALA A 105 -17.83 -5.44 -0.88
CA ALA A 105 -17.47 -4.27 -0.08
C ALA A 105 -18.25 -3.02 -0.53
N SER A 106 -18.59 -2.93 -1.81
CA SER A 106 -19.39 -1.84 -2.37
C SER A 106 -19.89 -2.19 -3.78
N THR A 107 -20.57 -1.25 -4.44
CA THR A 107 -20.86 -1.33 -5.90
C THR A 107 -19.60 -1.24 -6.78
N ARG A 108 -18.46 -0.86 -6.18
CA ARG A 108 -17.15 -0.73 -6.81
C ARG A 108 -16.34 -2.03 -6.71
N VAL A 109 -16.34 -2.69 -5.56
CA VAL A 109 -15.56 -3.91 -5.30
C VAL A 109 -16.48 -5.08 -4.96
N GLU A 110 -16.55 -6.06 -5.87
CA GLU A 110 -17.40 -7.26 -5.75
C GLU A 110 -16.89 -8.25 -4.69
N ASN A 111 -15.57 -8.51 -4.67
CA ASN A 111 -14.99 -9.53 -3.80
C ASN A 111 -13.87 -8.94 -2.96
N ALA A 112 -14.13 -8.76 -1.66
CA ALA A 112 -13.13 -8.22 -0.74
C ALA A 112 -13.12 -8.89 0.63
N VAL A 113 -11.97 -8.86 1.28
CA VAL A 113 -11.81 -9.24 2.70
C VAL A 113 -11.40 -8.01 3.49
N ARG A 114 -12.36 -7.42 4.21
CA ARG A 114 -12.09 -6.45 5.28
C ARG A 114 -11.80 -7.18 6.59
N GLY A 115 -10.90 -6.64 7.41
CA GLY A 115 -10.49 -7.26 8.67
C GLY A 115 -9.66 -8.53 8.52
N GLY A 116 -8.96 -8.70 7.39
CA GLY A 116 -8.04 -9.83 7.17
C GLY A 116 -6.99 -9.96 8.27
N CYS A 117 -6.50 -8.83 8.82
CA CYS A 117 -5.56 -8.81 9.94
C CYS A 117 -6.10 -9.40 11.25
N TYR A 118 -7.41 -9.63 11.39
CA TYR A 118 -7.96 -10.39 12.53
C TYR A 118 -7.93 -11.90 12.31
N ARG A 119 -7.62 -12.35 11.10
CA ARG A 119 -7.62 -13.77 10.67
C ARG A 119 -6.24 -14.25 10.24
N SER A 120 -5.38 -13.37 9.73
CA SER A 120 -4.01 -13.69 9.35
C SER A 120 -3.04 -12.91 10.24
N ARG A 121 -2.23 -13.64 11.01
CA ARG A 121 -1.14 -13.09 11.81
C ARG A 121 -0.05 -12.56 10.90
N PHE A 122 0.27 -13.29 9.83
CA PHE A 122 1.25 -12.85 8.85
C PHE A 122 0.87 -11.49 8.25
N LEU A 123 -0.37 -11.34 7.76
CA LEU A 123 -0.87 -10.10 7.19
C LEU A 123 -0.89 -8.96 8.22
N ARG A 124 -1.36 -9.24 9.44
CA ARG A 124 -1.37 -8.26 10.53
C ARG A 124 0.04 -7.74 10.82
N ASP A 125 0.99 -8.64 11.00
CA ASP A 125 2.35 -8.31 11.40
C ASP A 125 3.12 -7.61 10.26
N LEU A 126 2.84 -7.98 9.00
CA LEU A 126 3.30 -7.23 7.83
C LEU A 126 2.75 -5.79 7.82
N CYS A 127 1.45 -5.60 8.01
CA CYS A 127 0.83 -4.26 8.01
C CYS A 127 1.26 -3.38 9.19
N LEU A 128 1.78 -3.98 10.27
CA LEU A 128 2.27 -3.29 11.46
C LEU A 128 3.80 -3.27 11.54
N SER A 129 4.51 -3.74 10.51
CA SER A 129 5.97 -3.79 10.49
C SER A 129 6.56 -2.37 10.61
N PRO A 130 7.44 -2.14 11.60
CA PRO A 130 8.19 -0.88 11.69
C PRO A 130 9.05 -0.64 10.45
N GLU A 131 9.65 -1.68 9.88
CA GLU A 131 10.49 -1.60 8.68
C GLU A 131 9.70 -1.11 7.45
N VAL A 132 8.48 -1.63 7.27
CA VAL A 132 7.57 -1.15 6.21
C VAL A 132 7.16 0.29 6.48
N THR A 133 6.82 0.63 7.72
CA THR A 133 6.40 1.99 8.10
C THR A 133 7.52 3.01 7.86
N GLU A 134 8.76 2.65 8.18
CA GLU A 134 9.93 3.48 7.94
C GLU A 134 10.17 3.68 6.45
N ALA A 135 10.08 2.61 5.65
CA ALA A 135 10.20 2.71 4.19
C ALA A 135 9.12 3.61 3.59
N MET A 136 7.86 3.46 4.01
CA MET A 136 6.77 4.31 3.53
C MET A 136 6.97 5.76 3.96
N SER A 137 7.45 6.03 5.18
CA SER A 137 7.75 7.39 5.63
C SER A 137 8.82 8.05 4.76
N ARG A 138 9.86 7.30 4.35
CA ARG A 138 10.89 7.79 3.43
C ARG A 138 10.32 8.08 2.04
N ILE A 139 9.56 7.14 1.48
CA ILE A 139 8.99 7.27 0.13
C ILE A 139 7.99 8.43 0.06
N TYR A 140 7.13 8.56 1.07
CA TYR A 140 6.18 9.67 1.17
C TYR A 140 6.82 11.00 1.53
N GLY A 141 8.06 11.01 2.02
CA GLY A 141 8.70 12.24 2.51
C GLY A 141 8.00 12.85 3.73
N ALA A 142 7.20 12.07 4.45
CA ALA A 142 6.40 12.51 5.58
C ALA A 142 6.30 11.40 6.64
N PRO A 143 6.23 11.73 7.94
CA PRO A 143 5.95 10.74 8.98
C PRO A 143 4.60 10.06 8.72
N VAL A 144 4.59 8.73 8.70
CA VAL A 144 3.35 7.95 8.64
C VAL A 144 3.31 6.87 9.69
N ALA A 145 2.10 6.36 9.94
CA ALA A 145 1.86 5.19 10.76
C ALA A 145 0.83 4.27 10.08
N PRO A 146 0.82 2.97 10.41
CA PRO A 146 -0.25 2.06 10.03
C PRO A 146 -1.64 2.64 10.30
N HIS A 147 -2.59 2.33 9.43
CA HIS A 147 -3.96 2.81 9.51
C HIS A 147 -4.59 2.54 10.89
N ALA A 148 -5.11 3.59 11.53
CA ALA A 148 -5.61 3.53 12.91
C ALA A 148 -6.88 2.67 13.11
N MET A 149 -7.59 2.33 12.02
CA MET A 149 -8.73 1.42 12.06
C MET A 149 -8.32 0.03 11.56
N PRO A 150 -8.20 -0.98 12.46
CA PRO A 150 -7.63 -2.28 12.11
C PRO A 150 -8.43 -3.08 11.07
N VAL A 151 -9.72 -2.78 10.89
CA VAL A 151 -10.56 -3.42 9.86
C VAL A 151 -10.16 -3.02 8.43
N HIS A 152 -9.50 -1.87 8.28
CA HIS A 152 -9.01 -1.35 7.00
C HIS A 152 -7.54 -1.72 6.74
N LEU A 153 -6.79 -2.18 7.76
CA LEU A 153 -5.44 -2.71 7.57
C LEU A 153 -5.46 -3.96 6.69
N GLY A 154 -4.53 -4.01 5.74
CA GLY A 154 -4.30 -5.20 4.89
C GLY A 154 -5.54 -5.64 4.12
N HIS A 155 -6.40 -4.70 3.74
CA HIS A 155 -7.59 -5.03 2.98
C HIS A 155 -7.19 -5.65 1.62
N MET A 156 -7.73 -6.84 1.34
CA MET A 156 -7.54 -7.56 0.09
C MET A 156 -8.76 -7.47 -0.82
N ASN A 157 -8.53 -7.06 -2.06
CA ASN A 157 -9.46 -7.21 -3.18
C ASN A 157 -9.13 -8.50 -3.94
N PHE A 158 -10.17 -9.21 -4.39
CA PHE A 158 -10.07 -10.41 -5.22
C PHE A 158 -10.73 -10.17 -6.56
N GLU A 159 -10.39 -11.00 -7.54
CA GLU A 159 -10.97 -10.95 -8.87
C GLU A 159 -12.50 -10.98 -8.85
N PRO A 160 -13.17 -10.17 -9.69
CA PRO A 160 -14.63 -10.21 -9.84
C PRO A 160 -15.06 -11.49 -10.54
N THR A 161 -16.37 -11.78 -10.51
CA THR A 161 -16.93 -12.97 -11.17
C THR A 161 -16.68 -12.96 -12.68
N HIS A 162 -16.68 -11.77 -13.29
CA HIS A 162 -16.34 -11.57 -14.70
C HIS A 162 -14.94 -10.97 -14.81
N LEU A 163 -13.96 -11.74 -15.29
CA LEU A 163 -12.54 -11.32 -15.31
C LEU A 163 -12.22 -10.11 -16.21
N VAL A 164 -13.18 -9.65 -17.02
CA VAL A 164 -13.08 -8.41 -17.80
C VAL A 164 -13.40 -7.17 -16.97
N ASP A 165 -14.05 -7.34 -15.83
CA ASP A 165 -14.38 -6.25 -14.92
C ASP A 165 -13.15 -5.89 -14.09
N ALA A 166 -13.04 -4.60 -13.76
CA ALA A 166 -11.99 -4.13 -12.87
C ALA A 166 -12.20 -4.70 -11.46
N VAL A 167 -11.12 -5.19 -10.84
CA VAL A 167 -11.06 -5.57 -9.43
C VAL A 167 -11.49 -4.40 -8.54
N ASP A 168 -11.10 -3.20 -8.95
CA ASP A 168 -11.47 -1.95 -8.32
C ASP A 168 -11.69 -0.87 -9.40
N LYS A 169 -12.81 -0.16 -9.33
CA LYS A 169 -13.17 0.87 -10.32
C LYS A 169 -12.53 2.20 -9.94
N TRP A 170 -12.34 3.09 -10.92
CA TRP A 170 -11.80 4.44 -10.72
C TRP A 170 -12.44 5.18 -9.53
N HIS A 171 -11.60 5.70 -8.65
CA HIS A 171 -12.02 6.44 -7.45
C HIS A 171 -10.88 7.30 -6.93
N HIS A 172 -11.22 8.19 -5.99
CA HIS A 172 -10.26 8.78 -5.06
C HIS A 172 -10.46 8.11 -3.70
N ASP A 173 -9.38 7.80 -3.02
CA ASP A 173 -9.47 7.24 -1.68
C ASP A 173 -9.81 8.28 -0.63
N THR A 174 -10.45 7.82 0.44
CA THR A 174 -10.78 8.66 1.59
C THR A 174 -9.62 8.78 2.58
N ILE A 175 -8.54 8.01 2.36
CA ILE A 175 -7.31 8.01 3.17
C ILE A 175 -6.26 8.80 2.36
N PRO A 176 -5.48 9.69 2.98
CA PRO A 176 -4.57 10.57 2.26
C PRO A 176 -3.39 9.85 1.60
N LEU A 177 -2.99 8.68 2.11
CA LEU A 177 -1.86 7.90 1.61
C LEU A 177 -2.18 6.41 1.70
N ASP A 178 -1.98 5.71 0.60
CA ASP A 178 -2.10 4.26 0.48
C ASP A 178 -0.96 3.69 -0.38
N TYR A 179 -0.64 2.42 -0.16
CA TYR A 179 0.17 1.66 -1.10
C TYR A 179 -0.59 0.39 -1.48
N VAL A 180 -0.60 0.11 -2.78
CA VAL A 180 -1.27 -1.07 -3.34
C VAL A 180 -0.22 -2.09 -3.73
N MET A 181 -0.39 -3.31 -3.24
CA MET A 181 0.52 -4.42 -3.56
C MET A 181 -0.25 -5.54 -4.27
N MET A 182 0.24 -5.92 -5.46
CA MET A 182 -0.24 -7.10 -6.16
C MET A 182 0.27 -8.35 -5.44
N VAL A 183 -0.64 -9.12 -4.84
CA VAL A 183 -0.30 -10.35 -4.10
C VAL A 183 0.04 -11.50 -5.06
N SER A 184 -0.45 -11.45 -6.28
CA SER A 184 -0.18 -12.41 -7.34
C SER A 184 0.76 -11.84 -8.39
N ASP A 185 1.69 -12.63 -8.91
CA ASP A 185 2.65 -12.17 -9.94
C ASP A 185 1.92 -11.73 -11.22
N PRO A 186 1.87 -10.42 -11.53
CA PRO A 186 1.12 -9.91 -12.68
C PRO A 186 1.69 -10.44 -14.00
N ARG A 187 2.99 -10.76 -14.05
CA ARG A 187 3.67 -11.30 -15.25
C ARG A 187 3.21 -12.71 -15.59
N ARG A 188 2.70 -13.46 -14.61
CA ARG A 188 2.24 -14.85 -14.79
C ARG A 188 0.75 -14.96 -15.11
N LEU A 189 -0.03 -13.93 -14.78
CA LEU A 189 -1.49 -14.00 -14.81
C LEU A 189 -2.12 -13.30 -16.02
N GLY A 190 -1.40 -12.43 -16.72
CA GLY A 190 -1.99 -11.64 -17.82
C GLY A 190 -3.18 -10.77 -17.37
N LEU A 191 -3.31 -10.57 -16.04
CA LEU A 191 -4.33 -9.74 -15.41
C LEU A 191 -3.81 -8.30 -15.31
N GLY A 192 -4.73 -7.35 -15.45
CA GLY A 192 -4.49 -5.95 -15.83
C GLY A 192 -3.46 -5.16 -14.99
N ALA A 193 -2.94 -4.12 -15.63
CA ALA A 193 -2.05 -3.13 -15.01
C ALA A 193 -2.80 -2.29 -13.97
N HIS A 194 -2.08 -1.81 -12.94
CA HIS A 194 -2.55 -0.68 -12.15
C HIS A 194 -2.32 0.59 -12.98
N GLU A 195 -3.39 1.31 -13.29
CA GLU A 195 -3.34 2.52 -14.10
C GLU A 195 -3.51 3.74 -13.20
N ILE A 196 -2.62 4.73 -13.35
CA ILE A 196 -2.72 6.03 -12.69
C ILE A 196 -3.11 7.03 -13.78
N LEU A 197 -4.17 7.79 -13.55
CA LEU A 197 -4.67 8.76 -14.51
C LEU A 197 -4.22 10.18 -14.15
N GLU A 198 -3.55 10.85 -15.09
CA GLU A 198 -3.31 12.29 -15.04
C GLU A 198 -4.63 13.03 -15.32
N MET A 199 -5.26 13.61 -14.29
CA MET A 199 -6.42 14.49 -14.47
C MET A 199 -6.12 15.88 -13.87
N PRO A 200 -6.30 16.97 -14.63
CA PRO A 200 -6.42 18.30 -14.05
C PRO A 200 -7.69 18.35 -13.20
N SER A 201 -7.63 19.12 -12.11
CA SER A 201 -8.59 19.16 -10.99
C SER A 201 -10.08 19.47 -11.31
N ARG A 202 -10.53 19.49 -12.58
CA ARG A 202 -11.86 19.98 -12.97
C ARG A 202 -12.64 19.29 -14.11
N GLU A 203 -12.22 18.15 -14.68
CA GLU A 203 -13.05 17.48 -15.72
C GLU A 203 -13.21 15.96 -15.54
N PRO A 204 -14.33 15.36 -16.01
CA PRO A 204 -14.60 13.94 -15.87
C PRO A 204 -13.71 13.08 -16.77
N ALA A 205 -13.27 11.94 -16.22
CA ALA A 205 -12.30 10.98 -16.75
C ALA A 205 -12.35 10.73 -18.27
N GLY A 206 -11.25 11.05 -18.95
CA GLY A 206 -10.91 10.62 -20.30
C GLY A 206 -9.63 9.80 -20.30
N ILE A 207 -9.66 8.64 -20.97
CA ILE A 207 -8.64 7.58 -20.92
C ILE A 207 -7.41 7.94 -21.77
N ALA A 208 -6.20 7.70 -21.25
CA ALA A 208 -4.98 7.58 -22.03
C ALA A 208 -4.36 6.19 -21.82
N HIS A 209 -4.22 5.43 -22.91
CA HIS A 209 -3.54 4.12 -22.91
C HIS A 209 -2.05 4.32 -23.23
N HIS A 210 -1.15 3.78 -22.40
CA HIS A 210 0.24 3.58 -22.78
C HIS A 210 0.47 2.11 -23.13
N HIS A 211 0.87 1.89 -24.39
CA HIS A 211 1.24 0.59 -24.97
C HIS A 211 2.65 0.16 -24.55
#